data_AF-A0A7V6U140-F1
#
_entry.id   AF-A0A7V6U140-F1
#
_cell.length_a   1.000
_cell.length_b   1.000
_cell.length_c   1.000
_cell.angle_alpha   90.00
_cell.angle_beta   90.00
_cell.angle_gamma   90.00
#
_symmetry.space_group_name_H-M   'P 1'
#
loop_
_entity.id
_entity.type
_entity.pdbx_description
1 polymer ?
#
loop_
_entity_poly.entity_id
_entity_poly.type
_entity_poly.pdbx_seq_one_letter_code
_entity_poly.pdbx_strand_id
1 'polypeptide(L)'
;MEYTAEVLKRTTGDLETISLGDWITVTELGSRYGTGSRQTRTILKQMGIFETRYGEDKAGRTFLTLDAIKDGLGKHIIPRKKGSFPFDVLSPKGQQWIADRWTDTVTALDNAKADDPKLTEALSRLEAFKARRTTPLAPQMEVCWLIDHYPDMSQTDIGAILSLPKQTISHWVKLREKQRTAAKLRKTQSLS
;
A
#
# COMPACT_ATOMS: atom_id res chain seq x y z
N MET A 1 -2.41 -13.98 -15.67
CA MET A 1 -1.94 -15.37 -15.67
C MET A 1 -3.22 -16.20 -15.69
N GLU A 2 -3.42 -16.99 -16.73
CA GLU A 2 -4.63 -17.81 -16.83
C GLU A 2 -4.51 -18.93 -15.79
N TYR A 3 -5.40 -18.91 -14.78
CA TYR A 3 -5.42 -19.95 -13.77
C TYR A 3 -6.39 -21.03 -14.21
N THR A 4 -5.97 -22.28 -14.09
CA THR A 4 -6.83 -23.43 -14.32
C THR A 4 -7.10 -24.18 -13.01
N ALA A 5 -8.20 -24.92 -12.96
CA ALA A 5 -8.49 -25.87 -11.88
C ALA A 5 -8.80 -27.24 -12.47
N GLU A 6 -8.34 -28.29 -11.80
CA GLU A 6 -8.70 -29.67 -12.10
C GLU A 6 -9.95 -30.04 -11.31
N VAL A 7 -11.03 -30.35 -12.01
CA VAL A 7 -12.31 -30.75 -11.42
C VAL A 7 -12.59 -32.20 -11.79
N LEU A 8 -12.85 -33.03 -10.79
CA LEU A 8 -13.23 -34.42 -11.00
C LEU A 8 -14.65 -34.49 -11.55
N LYS A 9 -14.79 -34.93 -12.79
CA LYS A 9 -16.08 -35.11 -13.45
C LYS A 9 -16.71 -36.41 -12.96
N ARG A 10 -17.68 -36.31 -12.04
CA ARG A 10 -18.31 -37.47 -11.38
C ARG A 10 -18.97 -38.48 -12.33
N THR A 11 -19.32 -38.04 -13.54
CA THR A 11 -19.95 -38.89 -14.57
C THR A 11 -18.96 -39.77 -15.33
N THR A 12 -17.72 -39.33 -15.55
CA THR A 12 -16.72 -40.08 -16.32
C THR A 12 -15.55 -40.58 -15.47
N GLY A 13 -15.35 -40.00 -14.27
CA GLY A 13 -14.22 -40.31 -13.40
C GLY A 13 -12.93 -39.55 -13.77
N ASP A 14 -12.95 -38.74 -14.83
CA ASP A 14 -11.80 -38.00 -15.32
C ASP A 14 -11.61 -36.65 -14.61
N LEU A 15 -10.36 -36.20 -14.53
CA LEU A 15 -10.02 -34.83 -14.12
C LEU A 15 -10.06 -33.92 -15.35
N GLU A 16 -10.93 -32.92 -15.34
CA GLU A 16 -10.99 -31.89 -16.38
C GLU A 16 -10.36 -30.59 -15.90
N THR A 17 -9.47 -30.04 -16.73
CA THR A 17 -8.84 -28.74 -16.51
C THR A 17 -9.76 -27.64 -17.05
N ILE A 18 -10.37 -26.86 -16.15
CA ILE A 18 -11.21 -25.71 -16.49
C ILE A 18 -10.43 -24.40 -16.33
N SER A 19 -10.59 -23.46 -17.25
CA SER A 19 -10.07 -22.10 -17.09
C SER A 19 -10.90 -21.33 -16.06
N LEU A 20 -10.23 -20.78 -15.05
CA LEU A 20 -10.79 -19.88 -14.04
C LEU A 20 -10.61 -18.39 -14.42
N GLY A 21 -10.19 -18.14 -15.66
CA GLY A 21 -9.86 -16.82 -16.19
C GLY A 21 -8.51 -16.29 -15.73
N ASP A 22 -8.23 -15.04 -16.12
CA ASP A 22 -7.00 -14.34 -15.74
C ASP A 22 -7.09 -13.80 -14.32
N TRP A 23 -6.32 -14.39 -13.41
CA TRP A 23 -6.13 -13.78 -12.09
C TRP A 23 -4.88 -12.92 -12.12
N ILE A 24 -4.94 -11.83 -11.36
CA ILE A 24 -3.82 -10.90 -11.23
C ILE A 24 -3.49 -10.66 -9.77
N THR A 25 -2.22 -10.42 -9.49
CA THR A 25 -1.76 -9.95 -8.19
C THR A 25 -2.18 -8.50 -7.97
N VAL A 26 -2.16 -8.08 -6.70
CA VAL A 26 -2.38 -6.68 -6.32
C VAL A 26 -1.36 -5.74 -6.97
N THR A 27 -0.13 -6.22 -7.17
CA THR A 27 0.93 -5.44 -7.83
C THR A 27 0.58 -5.19 -9.29
N GLU A 28 0.15 -6.23 -10.01
CA GLU A 28 -0.28 -6.12 -11.41
C GLU A 28 -1.52 -5.22 -11.54
N LEU A 29 -2.47 -5.32 -10.62
CA LEU A 29 -3.61 -4.39 -10.55
C LEU A 29 -3.12 -2.94 -10.43
N GLY A 30 -2.20 -2.66 -9.50
CA GLY A 30 -1.65 -1.32 -9.33
C GLY A 30 -0.98 -0.78 -10.60
N SER A 31 -0.19 -1.61 -11.27
CA SER A 31 0.43 -1.25 -12.55
C SER A 31 -0.60 -0.89 -13.62
N ARG A 32 -1.75 -1.59 -13.69
CA ARG A 32 -2.83 -1.27 -14.64
C ARG A 32 -3.45 0.10 -14.40
N TYR A 33 -3.55 0.53 -13.15
CA TYR A 33 -4.09 1.84 -12.79
C TYR A 33 -3.02 2.93 -12.61
N GLY A 34 -1.75 2.62 -12.93
CA GLY A 34 -0.65 3.57 -12.77
C GLY A 34 -0.32 3.90 -11.31
N THR A 35 -0.75 3.10 -10.33
CA THR A 35 -0.54 3.35 -8.91
C THR A 35 0.54 2.44 -8.32
N GLY A 36 1.31 3.00 -7.38
CA GLY A 36 2.28 2.22 -6.60
C GLY A 36 1.61 1.31 -5.58
N SER A 37 2.34 0.28 -5.12
CA SER A 37 1.81 -0.76 -4.22
C SER A 37 1.16 -0.23 -2.92
N ARG A 38 1.72 0.83 -2.32
CA ARG A 38 1.17 1.49 -1.11
C ARG A 38 -0.19 2.12 -1.39
N GLN A 39 -0.28 2.86 -2.49
CA GLN A 39 -1.50 3.56 -2.91
C GLN A 39 -2.58 2.56 -3.29
N THR A 40 -2.24 1.54 -4.10
CA THR A 40 -3.18 0.46 -4.46
C THR A 40 -3.79 -0.16 -3.21
N ARG A 41 -2.97 -0.55 -2.22
CA ARG A 41 -3.47 -1.16 -0.97
C ARG A 41 -4.34 -0.21 -0.14
N THR A 42 -4.09 1.10 -0.20
CA THR A 42 -4.90 2.11 0.48
C THR A 42 -6.27 2.24 -0.18
N ILE A 43 -6.31 2.26 -1.51
CA ILE A 43 -7.56 2.27 -2.28
C ILE A 43 -8.37 0.99 -1.98
N LEU A 44 -7.73 -0.19 -2.03
CA LEU A 44 -8.43 -1.45 -1.74
C LEU A 44 -8.93 -1.55 -0.29
N LYS A 45 -8.22 -0.93 0.67
CA LYS A 45 -8.70 -0.80 2.06
C LYS A 45 -9.91 0.12 2.15
N GLN A 46 -9.88 1.25 1.44
CA GLN A 46 -11.00 2.19 1.39
C GLN A 46 -12.25 1.54 0.79
N MET A 47 -12.08 0.66 -0.19
CA MET A 47 -13.15 -0.17 -0.74
C MET A 47 -13.68 -1.25 0.22
N GLY A 48 -13.03 -1.47 1.36
CA GLY A 48 -13.42 -2.49 2.34
C GLY A 48 -13.05 -3.93 1.96
N ILE A 49 -12.34 -4.15 0.85
CA ILE A 49 -11.94 -5.50 0.43
C ILE A 49 -10.59 -5.92 1.01
N PHE A 50 -9.81 -4.97 1.54
CA PHE A 50 -8.51 -5.23 2.16
C PHE A 50 -8.51 -4.82 3.64
N GLU A 51 -7.86 -5.62 4.46
CA GLU A 51 -7.67 -5.37 5.90
C GLU A 51 -6.21 -5.57 6.30
N THR A 52 -5.81 -4.98 7.44
CA THR A 52 -4.47 -5.23 8.01
C THR A 52 -4.56 -6.35 9.02
N ARG A 53 -3.85 -7.44 8.80
CA ARG A 53 -3.67 -8.53 9.76
C ARG A 53 -2.29 -8.48 10.34
N TYR A 54 -2.21 -8.73 11.64
CA TYR A 54 -0.94 -8.83 12.36
C TYR A 54 -0.59 -10.30 12.53
N GLY A 55 0.56 -10.70 11.99
CA GLY A 55 1.13 -12.02 12.25
C GLY A 55 1.86 -12.06 13.60
N GLU A 56 2.47 -13.21 13.90
CA GLU A 56 3.32 -13.39 15.09
C GLU A 56 4.48 -12.39 15.14
N ASP A 57 4.99 -11.96 13.98
CA ASP A 57 6.05 -10.97 13.82
C ASP A 57 5.58 -9.52 14.13
N LYS A 58 4.30 -9.32 14.48
CA LYS A 58 3.65 -8.02 14.70
C LYS A 58 3.78 -7.05 13.51
N ALA A 59 4.27 -7.51 12.36
CA ALA A 59 4.33 -6.73 11.15
C ALA A 59 2.93 -6.77 10.50
N GLY A 60 2.21 -5.66 10.58
CA GLY A 60 0.89 -5.53 9.97
C GLY A 60 1.01 -5.69 8.45
N ARG A 61 0.46 -6.77 7.90
CA ARG A 61 0.40 -7.02 6.46
C ARG A 61 -1.03 -6.83 5.99
N THR A 62 -1.18 -6.27 4.80
CA THR A 62 -2.51 -6.06 4.23
C THR A 62 -2.91 -7.24 3.36
N PHE A 63 -4.11 -7.76 3.58
CA PHE A 63 -4.67 -8.87 2.82
C PHE A 63 -6.13 -8.64 2.44
N LEU A 64 -6.64 -9.39 1.47
CA LEU A 64 -8.06 -9.54 1.18
C LEU A 64 -8.84 -9.91 2.44
N THR A 65 -9.98 -9.29 2.71
CA THR A 65 -10.88 -9.66 3.81
C THR A 65 -11.45 -11.05 3.60
N LEU A 66 -11.86 -11.71 4.69
CA LEU A 66 -12.53 -13.02 4.60
C LEU A 66 -13.82 -12.94 3.78
N ASP A 67 -14.56 -11.84 3.90
CA ASP A 67 -15.77 -11.61 3.12
C ASP A 67 -15.47 -11.48 1.62
N ALA A 68 -14.44 -10.72 1.24
CA ALA A 68 -14.02 -10.62 -0.17
C ALA A 68 -13.60 -11.97 -0.76
N ILE A 69 -12.95 -12.83 0.04
CA ILE A 69 -12.61 -14.20 -0.37
C ILE A 69 -13.87 -15.06 -0.51
N LYS A 70 -14.78 -14.99 0.47
CA LYS A 70 -16.06 -15.72 0.45
C LYS A 70 -16.93 -15.33 -0.74
N ASP A 71 -16.92 -14.06 -1.10
CA ASP A 71 -17.65 -13.52 -2.25
C ASP A 71 -16.97 -13.83 -3.60
N GLY A 72 -15.82 -14.49 -3.58
CA GLY A 72 -15.09 -14.93 -4.77
C GLY A 72 -14.36 -13.79 -5.50
N LEU A 73 -14.09 -12.66 -4.83
CA LEU A 73 -13.35 -11.54 -5.41
C LEU A 73 -11.85 -11.84 -5.53
N GLY A 74 -11.35 -12.78 -4.75
CA GLY A 74 -9.95 -13.17 -4.80
C GLY A 74 -9.64 -14.33 -3.88
N LYS A 75 -8.35 -14.63 -3.74
CA LYS A 75 -7.87 -15.66 -2.81
C LYS A 75 -6.49 -15.33 -2.29
N HIS A 76 -6.20 -15.89 -1.12
CA HIS A 76 -4.88 -15.87 -0.52
C HIS A 76 -4.05 -17.04 -1.08
N ILE A 77 -2.89 -16.74 -1.65
CA ILE A 77 -1.92 -17.74 -2.12
C ILE A 77 -0.86 -17.91 -1.05
N ILE A 78 -0.69 -19.16 -0.61
CA ILE A 78 0.40 -19.60 0.25
C ILE A 78 1.43 -20.30 -0.65
N PRO A 79 2.59 -19.67 -0.92
CA PRO A 79 3.63 -20.30 -1.73
C PRO A 79 4.13 -21.61 -1.13
N ARG A 80 4.35 -22.61 -1.99
CA ARG A 80 4.94 -23.90 -1.57
C ARG A 80 6.43 -23.79 -1.25
N LYS A 81 7.13 -22.80 -1.84
CA LYS A 81 8.56 -22.61 -1.66
C LYS A 81 8.84 -21.99 -0.29
N LYS A 82 9.67 -22.67 0.51
CA LYS A 82 10.17 -22.16 1.80
C LYS A 82 10.83 -20.79 1.62
N GLY A 83 10.46 -19.83 2.46
CA GLY A 83 10.95 -18.45 2.41
C GLY A 83 10.21 -17.52 1.45
N SER A 84 9.22 -18.02 0.70
CA SER A 84 8.33 -17.16 -0.08
C SER A 84 7.15 -16.66 0.78
N PHE A 85 6.75 -15.42 0.58
CA PHE A 85 5.70 -14.81 1.40
C PHE A 85 4.31 -15.01 0.78
N PRO A 86 3.29 -15.26 1.61
CA PRO A 86 1.92 -15.29 1.13
C PRO A 86 1.49 -13.96 0.50
N PHE A 87 0.67 -14.04 -0.54
CA PHE A 87 0.19 -12.89 -1.31
C PHE A 87 -1.23 -13.12 -1.82
N ASP A 88 -1.91 -12.04 -2.19
CA ASP A 88 -3.27 -12.11 -2.69
C ASP A 88 -3.33 -11.96 -4.20
N VAL A 89 -4.30 -12.66 -4.77
CA VAL A 89 -4.68 -12.56 -6.18
C VAL A 89 -6.17 -12.27 -6.30
N LEU A 90 -6.51 -11.56 -7.36
CA LEU A 90 -7.86 -11.10 -7.67
C LEU A 90 -8.41 -11.91 -8.84
N SER A 91 -9.62 -12.45 -8.66
CA SER A 91 -10.33 -13.15 -9.72
C SER A 91 -10.81 -12.16 -10.79
N PRO A 92 -11.24 -12.61 -11.99
CA PRO A 92 -11.90 -11.73 -12.96
C PRO A 92 -13.09 -10.98 -12.35
N LYS A 93 -13.89 -11.65 -11.51
CA LYS A 93 -14.99 -11.04 -10.76
C LYS A 93 -14.49 -9.92 -9.83
N GLY A 94 -13.42 -10.15 -9.08
CA GLY A 94 -12.82 -9.15 -8.21
C GLY A 94 -12.24 -7.97 -8.99
N GLN A 95 -11.62 -8.22 -10.13
CA GLN A 95 -11.12 -7.18 -11.02
C GLN A 95 -12.25 -6.26 -11.49
N GLN A 96 -13.36 -6.83 -11.96
CA GLN A 96 -14.53 -6.05 -12.36
C GLN A 96 -15.12 -5.27 -11.18
N TRP A 97 -15.32 -5.94 -10.04
CA TRP A 97 -15.86 -5.30 -8.83
C TRP A 97 -15.04 -4.08 -8.39
N ILE A 98 -13.70 -4.18 -8.49
CA ILE A 98 -12.77 -3.09 -8.21
C ILE A 98 -12.87 -2.01 -9.28
N ALA A 99 -12.91 -2.38 -10.56
CA ALA A 99 -12.99 -1.44 -11.67
C ALA A 99 -14.23 -0.54 -11.56
N ASP A 100 -15.39 -1.13 -11.21
CA ASP A 100 -16.66 -0.41 -11.03
C ASP A 100 -16.60 0.66 -9.93
N ARG A 101 -15.66 0.54 -8.98
CA ARG A 101 -15.55 1.40 -7.79
C ARG A 101 -14.28 2.24 -7.76
N TRP A 102 -13.37 2.02 -8.72
CA TRP A 102 -12.01 2.55 -8.64
C TRP A 102 -12.00 4.08 -8.66
N THR A 103 -12.60 4.66 -9.69
CA THR A 103 -12.65 6.11 -9.88
C THR A 103 -13.28 6.81 -8.68
N ASP A 104 -14.46 6.36 -8.25
CA ASP A 104 -15.18 6.95 -7.11
C ASP A 104 -14.37 6.88 -5.82
N THR A 105 -13.69 5.76 -5.58
CA THR A 105 -12.84 5.60 -4.39
C THR A 105 -11.63 6.53 -4.43
N VAL A 106 -10.96 6.64 -5.58
CA VAL A 106 -9.82 7.54 -5.76
C VAL A 106 -10.26 8.99 -5.57
N THR A 107 -11.36 9.39 -6.21
CA THR A 107 -11.92 10.73 -6.06
C THR A 107 -12.29 11.03 -4.61
N ALA A 108 -12.90 10.09 -3.88
CA ALA A 108 -13.19 10.28 -2.46
C ALA A 108 -11.92 10.49 -1.62
N LEU A 109 -10.87 9.70 -1.88
CA LEU A 109 -9.58 9.85 -1.21
C LEU A 109 -8.88 11.17 -1.54
N ASP A 110 -9.01 11.64 -2.78
CA ASP A 110 -8.39 12.89 -3.21
C ASP A 110 -9.17 14.10 -2.71
N ASN A 111 -10.51 14.06 -2.68
CA ASN A 111 -11.34 15.10 -2.08
C ASN A 111 -11.02 15.25 -0.58
N ALA A 112 -10.89 14.14 0.15
CA ALA A 112 -10.50 14.16 1.56
C ALA A 112 -9.13 14.83 1.81
N LYS A 113 -8.23 14.83 0.83
CA LYS A 113 -6.96 15.58 0.89
C LYS A 113 -7.13 17.03 0.46
N ALA A 114 -7.96 17.29 -0.55
CA ALA A 114 -8.20 18.61 -1.12
C ALA A 114 -8.88 19.56 -0.13
N ASP A 115 -9.68 19.02 0.80
CA ASP A 115 -10.31 19.78 1.88
C ASP A 115 -9.28 20.44 2.84
N ASP A 116 -8.00 20.03 2.78
CA ASP A 116 -6.90 20.67 3.50
C ASP A 116 -5.85 21.26 2.51
N PRO A 117 -5.83 22.60 2.34
CA PRO A 117 -4.84 23.28 1.49
C PRO A 117 -3.39 22.97 1.87
N LYS A 118 -3.10 22.74 3.15
CA LYS A 118 -1.74 22.43 3.63
C LYS A 118 -1.30 21.03 3.17
N LEU A 119 -2.21 20.05 3.19
CA LEU A 119 -1.93 18.70 2.66
C LEU A 119 -1.64 18.76 1.16
N THR A 120 -2.47 19.49 0.42
CA THR A 120 -2.35 19.65 -1.03
C THR A 120 -1.03 20.32 -1.40
N GLU A 121 -0.65 21.41 -0.72
CA GLU A 121 0.63 22.07 -0.93
C GLU A 121 1.81 21.14 -0.63
N ALA A 122 1.79 20.46 0.52
CA ALA A 122 2.88 19.58 0.94
C ALA A 122 3.10 18.41 -0.01
N LEU A 123 2.01 17.77 -0.47
CA LEU A 123 2.07 16.72 -1.48
C LEU A 123 2.66 17.25 -2.79
N SER A 124 2.17 18.40 -3.27
CA SER A 124 2.66 19.03 -4.51
C SER A 124 4.17 19.31 -4.45
N ARG A 125 4.65 19.89 -3.33
CA ARG A 125 6.09 20.17 -3.16
C ARG A 125 6.92 18.90 -3.05
N LEU A 126 6.42 17.87 -2.36
CA LEU A 126 7.11 16.59 -2.26
C LEU A 126 7.24 15.91 -3.63
N GLU A 127 6.18 15.88 -4.44
CA GLU A 127 6.23 15.31 -5.78
C GLU A 127 7.14 16.12 -6.71
N ALA A 128 7.09 17.45 -6.64
CA ALA A 128 8.03 18.30 -7.38
C ALA A 128 9.49 18.04 -6.98
N PHE A 129 9.74 17.77 -5.69
CA PHE A 129 11.07 17.39 -5.22
C PHE A 129 11.48 16.00 -5.74
N LYS A 130 10.58 15.01 -5.69
CA LYS A 130 10.82 13.65 -6.21
C LYS A 130 11.13 13.66 -7.70
N ALA A 131 10.40 14.45 -8.50
CA ALA A 131 10.58 14.56 -9.95
C ALA A 131 11.97 15.10 -10.35
N ARG A 132 12.61 15.91 -9.49
CA ARG A 132 13.95 16.48 -9.74
C ARG A 132 15.08 15.53 -9.37
N ARG A 133 14.80 14.40 -8.73
CA ARG A 133 15.83 13.49 -8.22
C ARG A 133 16.15 12.41 -9.25
N THR A 134 17.44 12.08 -9.34
CA THR A 134 17.92 10.90 -10.06
C THR A 134 17.65 9.60 -9.31
N THR A 135 17.58 9.65 -7.99
CA THR A 135 17.31 8.49 -7.12
C THR A 135 15.97 8.64 -6.39
N PRO A 136 15.10 7.61 -6.46
CA PRO A 136 13.84 7.61 -5.74
C PRO A 136 14.04 7.79 -4.22
N LEU A 137 13.13 8.49 -3.57
CA LEU A 137 13.14 8.57 -2.11
C LEU A 137 12.69 7.24 -1.51
N ALA A 138 13.46 6.72 -0.55
CA ALA A 138 12.96 5.68 0.33
C ALA A 138 11.83 6.25 1.21
N PRO A 139 10.85 5.44 1.67
CA PRO A 139 9.75 5.93 2.50
C PRO A 139 10.18 6.70 3.76
N GLN A 140 11.27 6.27 4.40
CA GLN A 140 11.86 7.01 5.54
C GLN A 140 12.27 8.43 5.14
N MET A 141 12.89 8.58 3.97
CA MET A 141 13.34 9.87 3.46
C MET A 141 12.17 10.78 3.09
N GLU A 142 11.07 10.23 2.57
CA GLU A 142 9.83 10.98 2.35
C GLU A 142 9.28 11.55 3.66
N VAL A 143 9.21 10.72 4.72
CA VAL A 143 8.78 11.17 6.06
C VAL A 143 9.72 12.25 6.62
N CYS A 144 11.04 12.01 6.57
CA CYS A 144 12.03 12.99 7.03
C CYS A 144 11.91 14.32 6.28
N TRP A 145 11.72 14.27 4.96
CA TRP A 145 11.57 15.46 4.14
C TRP A 145 10.35 16.28 4.56
N LEU A 146 9.20 15.63 4.79
CA LEU A 146 7.97 16.31 5.23
C LEU A 146 8.16 17.00 6.58
N ILE A 147 8.73 16.32 7.58
CA ILE A 147 8.92 16.94 8.92
C ILE A 147 10.01 18.01 8.96
N ASP A 148 10.95 17.98 8.02
CA ASP A 148 11.98 19.02 7.90
C ASP A 148 11.42 20.30 7.25
N HIS A 149 10.49 20.18 6.29
CA HIS A 149 9.91 21.31 5.56
C HIS A 149 8.57 21.80 6.12
N TYR A 150 7.84 20.93 6.83
CA TYR A 150 6.54 21.19 7.45
C TYR A 150 6.57 20.70 8.91
N PRO A 151 7.28 21.39 9.81
CA PRO A 151 7.50 20.92 11.18
C PRO A 151 6.21 20.76 12.00
N ASP A 152 5.18 21.53 11.67
CA ASP A 152 3.88 21.51 12.34
C ASP A 152 2.87 20.56 11.66
N MET A 153 3.33 19.66 10.78
CA MET A 153 2.47 18.65 10.14
C MET A 153 2.23 17.48 11.09
N SER A 154 0.96 17.07 11.24
CA SER A 154 0.65 15.95 12.13
C SER A 154 1.09 14.62 11.51
N GLN A 155 1.31 13.60 12.35
CA GLN A 155 1.62 12.26 11.84
C GLN A 155 0.46 11.63 11.06
N THR A 156 -0.78 12.06 11.34
CA THR A 156 -1.97 11.66 10.58
C THR A 156 -1.91 12.19 9.16
N ASP A 157 -1.57 13.48 9.01
CA ASP A 157 -1.40 14.16 7.72
C ASP A 157 -0.31 13.52 6.86
N ILE A 158 0.84 13.23 7.47
CA ILE A 158 1.94 12.50 6.82
C ILE A 158 1.45 11.12 6.34
N GLY A 159 0.60 10.45 7.13
CA GLY A 159 0.00 9.18 6.76
C GLY A 159 -0.95 9.28 5.58
N ALA A 160 -1.77 10.32 5.53
CA ALA A 160 -2.66 10.61 4.41
C ALA A 160 -1.88 10.88 3.11
N ILE A 161 -0.80 11.67 3.19
CA ILE A 161 0.06 12.00 2.05
C ILE A 161 0.80 10.76 1.53
N LEU A 162 1.45 10.00 2.42
CA LEU A 162 2.38 8.93 2.03
C LEU A 162 1.76 7.53 1.99
N SER A 163 0.49 7.39 2.39
CA SER A 163 -0.19 6.10 2.53
C SER A 163 0.61 5.12 3.40
N LEU A 164 1.15 5.61 4.52
CA LEU A 164 1.99 4.86 5.46
C LEU A 164 1.28 4.59 6.79
N PRO A 165 1.54 3.44 7.44
CA PRO A 165 1.00 3.16 8.77
C PRO A 165 1.51 4.16 9.82
N LYS A 166 0.65 4.53 10.77
CA LYS A 166 0.97 5.43 11.88
C LYS A 166 2.22 4.99 12.64
N GLN A 167 2.35 3.69 12.94
CA GLN A 167 3.49 3.16 13.70
C GLN A 167 4.82 3.38 12.98
N THR A 168 4.84 3.19 11.65
CA THR A 168 6.01 3.41 10.80
C THR A 168 6.41 4.89 10.82
N ILE A 169 5.43 5.79 10.70
CA ILE A 169 5.65 7.24 10.75
C ILE A 169 6.19 7.63 12.12
N SER A 170 5.54 7.21 13.22
CA SER A 170 5.98 7.50 14.59
C SER A 170 7.41 7.05 14.84
N HIS A 171 7.81 5.90 14.31
CA HIS A 171 9.18 5.40 14.43
C HIS A 171 10.19 6.33 13.73
N TRP A 172 9.92 6.73 12.49
CA TRP A 172 10.85 7.60 11.73
C TRP A 172 10.87 9.05 12.22
N VAL A 173 9.75 9.58 12.71
CA VAL A 173 9.72 10.91 13.35
C VAL A 173 10.65 10.95 14.55
N LYS A 174 10.52 9.98 15.48
CA LYS A 174 11.41 9.86 16.65
C LYS A 174 12.88 9.70 16.25
N LEU A 175 13.14 8.89 15.22
CA LEU A 175 14.49 8.71 14.71
C LEU A 175 15.08 10.03 14.19
N ARG A 176 14.29 10.82 13.44
CA ARG A 176 14.74 12.12 12.91
C ARG A 176 14.94 13.16 14.00
N GLU A 177 14.06 13.22 15.01
CA GLU A 177 14.25 14.08 16.18
C GLU A 177 15.58 13.80 16.88
N LYS A 178 15.90 12.51 17.12
CA LYS A 178 17.19 12.11 17.69
C LYS A 178 18.37 12.57 16.85
N GLN A 179 18.29 12.42 15.53
CA GLN A 179 19.32 12.88 14.60
C GLN A 179 19.52 14.41 14.66
N ARG A 180 18.42 15.19 14.70
CA ARG A 180 18.47 16.65 14.80
C ARG A 180 19.10 17.11 16.10
N THR A 181 18.73 16.50 17.23
CA THR A 181 19.31 16.80 18.55
C THR A 181 20.80 16.50 18.57
N ALA A 182 21.22 15.35 18.06
CA ALA A 182 22.64 14.99 17.98
C ALA A 182 23.45 15.96 17.09
N ALA A 183 22.88 16.39 15.95
CA ALA A 183 23.54 17.35 15.06
C ALA A 183 23.71 18.73 15.71
N LYS A 184 22.69 19.21 16.45
CA LYS A 184 22.78 20.45 17.23
C LYS A 184 23.90 20.39 18.28
N LEU A 185 23.96 19.30 19.04
CA LEU A 185 24.98 19.08 20.08
C LEU A 185 26.41 19.08 19.50
N ARG A 186 26.61 18.42 18.35
CA ARG A 186 27.91 18.43 17.66
C ARG A 186 28.30 19.84 17.22
N LYS A 187 27.35 20.61 16.68
CA LYS A 187 27.62 21.99 16.23
C LYS A 187 28.01 22.90 17.40
N THR A 188 27.36 22.76 18.55
CA THR A 188 27.74 23.51 19.76
C THR A 188 29.10 23.10 20.31
N GLN A 189 29.45 21.82 20.27
CA GLN A 189 30.77 21.32 20.71
C GLN A 189 31.92 21.68 19.75
N SER A 190 31.66 21.80 18.45
CA SER A 190 32.67 22.25 17.48
C SER A 190 32.94 23.76 17.52
N LEU A 191 32.08 24.52 18.21
CA LEU A 191 32.19 25.98 18.34
C LEU A 191 32.71 26.41 19.73
N SER A 192 32.94 25.46 20.64
CA SER A 192 33.56 25.64 21.96
C SER A 192 35.00 25.14 21.94
#